data_AF-Q2K831-F1
#
_entry.id   AF-Q2K831-F1
#
_cell.length_a   1.000
_cell.length_b   1.000
_cell.length_c   1.000
_cell.angle_alpha   90.00
_cell.angle_beta   90.00
_cell.angle_gamma   90.00
#
_symmetry.space_group_name_H-M   'P 1'
#
loop_
_entity.id
_entity.type
_entity.pdbx_description
1 polymer ?
#
loop_
_entity_poly.entity_id
_entity_poly.type
_entity_poly.pdbx_seq_one_letter_code
_entity_poly.pdbx_strand_id
1 'polypeptide(L)'
;MSEFRLAFPACVVAGKHRLTAEDIVLLRKHAFPEGIRTSQDVVAMLALNNSCPEKCAEWNAFFVEQIAGFVVHYTYPQGSLDEINVAWIMRMFTTDGVVNSALELELILHVMEISTDVPGELRALALDQLRLAITDGIGGYKLSRAIDRKNITRQDVDFAMRIFRSIAAGGVIAVSPAEYGVLQQIEQATLPGANHPHWAGIMAAVTLRDRPEPRRSRWLRIVDEESVAEAAVA
;
A
#
# COMPACT_ATOMS: atom_id res chain seq x y z
N MET A 1 -25.16 1.42 -19.04
CA MET A 1 -24.01 2.01 -18.35
C MET A 1 -24.49 3.32 -17.74
N SER A 2 -24.73 3.34 -16.43
CA SER A 2 -25.13 4.57 -15.74
C SER A 2 -23.97 5.55 -15.81
N GLU A 3 -24.22 6.74 -16.34
CA GLU A 3 -23.22 7.82 -16.43
C GLU A 3 -22.83 8.22 -15.00
N PHE A 4 -21.58 7.93 -14.59
CA PHE A 4 -21.10 8.33 -13.27
C PHE A 4 -20.96 9.86 -13.25
N ARG A 5 -21.77 10.53 -12.42
CA ARG A 5 -21.75 11.99 -12.26
C ARG A 5 -21.32 12.34 -10.85
N LEU A 6 -20.30 13.19 -10.75
CA LEU A 6 -19.89 13.76 -9.47
C LEU A 6 -20.99 14.71 -8.95
N ALA A 7 -21.34 14.60 -7.68
CA ALA A 7 -22.27 15.51 -7.02
C ALA A 7 -21.59 16.86 -6.73
N PHE A 8 -22.38 17.91 -6.49
CA PHE A 8 -21.85 19.17 -5.97
C PHE A 8 -21.36 19.00 -4.52
N PRO A 9 -20.18 19.53 -4.11
CA PRO A 9 -19.27 20.38 -4.88
C PRO A 9 -18.17 19.64 -5.67
N ALA A 10 -18.10 18.31 -5.59
CA ALA A 10 -17.07 17.51 -6.25
C ALA A 10 -17.01 17.74 -7.77
N CYS A 11 -18.13 17.96 -8.45
CA CYS A 11 -18.12 18.29 -9.88
C CYS A 11 -17.42 19.62 -10.21
N VAL A 12 -17.57 20.64 -9.35
CA VAL A 12 -16.91 21.95 -9.53
C VAL A 12 -15.42 21.82 -9.26
N VAL A 13 -15.05 21.08 -8.22
CA VAL A 13 -13.65 20.83 -7.86
C VAL A 13 -12.94 20.01 -8.94
N ALA A 14 -13.60 19.01 -9.53
CA ALA A 14 -13.06 18.21 -10.63
C ALA A 14 -12.76 19.02 -11.91
N GLY A 15 -13.44 20.15 -12.11
CA GLY A 15 -13.20 21.06 -13.22
C GLY A 15 -11.99 21.98 -13.03
N LYS A 16 -11.33 21.94 -11.86
CA LYS A 16 -10.16 22.79 -11.58
C LYS A 16 -8.89 22.16 -12.13
N HIS A 17 -7.98 23.03 -12.59
CA HIS A 17 -6.63 22.60 -12.98
C HIS A 17 -5.76 22.23 -11.77
N ARG A 18 -6.01 22.86 -10.61
CA ARG A 18 -5.27 22.65 -9.38
C ARG A 18 -6.18 22.51 -8.17
N LEU A 19 -5.94 21.48 -7.35
CA LEU A 19 -6.58 21.30 -6.06
C LEU A 19 -5.84 22.06 -4.96
N THR A 20 -6.55 22.89 -4.22
CA THR A 20 -6.02 23.70 -3.11
C THR A 20 -6.47 23.18 -1.74
N ALA A 21 -5.86 23.67 -0.66
CA ALA A 21 -6.27 23.32 0.70
C ALA A 21 -7.75 23.68 0.99
N GLU A 22 -8.24 24.79 0.44
CA GLU A 22 -9.64 25.21 0.58
C GLU A 22 -10.61 24.21 -0.10
N ASP A 23 -10.22 23.66 -1.24
CA ASP A 23 -11.01 22.64 -1.95
C ASP A 23 -11.18 21.39 -1.11
N ILE A 24 -10.14 20.99 -0.38
CA ILE A 24 -10.18 19.82 0.50
C ILE A 24 -11.13 20.08 1.68
N VAL A 25 -11.13 21.28 2.25
CA VAL A 25 -12.09 21.65 3.29
C VAL A 25 -13.53 21.56 2.76
N LEU A 26 -13.78 22.04 1.53
CA LEU A 26 -15.10 21.93 0.89
C LEU A 26 -15.51 20.48 0.65
N LEU A 27 -14.59 19.65 0.13
CA LEU A 27 -14.85 18.23 -0.10
C LEU A 27 -15.14 17.50 1.20
N ARG A 28 -14.34 17.70 2.26
CA ARG A 28 -14.57 17.09 3.58
C ARG A 28 -15.89 17.50 4.19
N LYS A 29 -16.31 18.77 4.01
CA LYS A 29 -17.54 19.27 4.60
C LYS A 29 -18.80 18.84 3.84
N HIS A 30 -18.72 18.75 2.52
CA HIS A 30 -19.92 18.65 1.67
C HIS A 30 -19.97 17.42 0.77
N ALA A 31 -18.82 16.95 0.26
CA ALA A 31 -18.79 15.76 -0.60
C ALA A 31 -18.58 14.46 0.20
N PHE A 32 -17.75 14.51 1.24
CA PHE A 32 -17.37 13.38 2.08
C PHE A 32 -17.53 13.70 3.58
N PRO A 33 -18.72 14.14 4.04
CA PRO A 33 -18.93 14.54 5.45
C PRO A 33 -18.66 13.39 6.44
N GLU A 34 -18.85 12.15 6.01
CA GLU A 34 -18.62 10.95 6.81
C GLU A 34 -17.30 10.22 6.45
N GLY A 35 -16.49 10.82 5.59
CA GLY A 35 -15.35 10.17 4.94
C GLY A 35 -15.76 9.22 3.82
N ILE A 36 -14.82 8.36 3.40
CA ILE A 36 -15.02 7.36 2.35
C ILE A 36 -15.47 6.05 2.99
N ARG A 37 -16.75 5.69 2.84
CA ARG A 37 -17.34 4.50 3.47
C ARG A 37 -17.91 3.50 2.47
N THR A 38 -18.11 3.93 1.22
CA THR A 38 -18.72 3.12 0.17
C THR A 38 -17.82 3.04 -1.06
N SER A 39 -18.01 2.00 -1.87
CA SER A 39 -17.32 1.88 -3.17
C SER A 39 -17.63 3.05 -4.11
N GLN A 40 -18.80 3.68 -3.98
CA GLN A 40 -19.15 4.86 -4.77
C GLN A 40 -18.30 6.08 -4.38
N ASP A 41 -18.03 6.25 -3.08
CA ASP A 41 -17.15 7.31 -2.57
C ASP A 41 -15.72 7.14 -3.09
N VAL A 42 -15.23 5.89 -3.12
CA VAL A 42 -13.93 5.54 -3.69
C VAL A 42 -13.85 5.92 -5.17
N VAL A 43 -14.88 5.58 -5.97
CA VAL A 43 -14.94 5.97 -7.38
C VAL A 43 -14.93 7.49 -7.54
N ALA A 44 -15.65 8.23 -6.69
CA ALA A 44 -15.65 9.70 -6.71
C ALA A 44 -14.26 10.28 -6.38
N MET A 45 -13.60 9.75 -5.35
CA MET A 45 -12.25 10.17 -4.96
C MET A 45 -11.21 9.90 -6.07
N LEU A 46 -11.28 8.73 -6.71
CA LEU A 46 -10.41 8.37 -7.82
C LEU A 46 -10.67 9.26 -9.06
N ALA A 47 -11.93 9.57 -9.35
CA ALA A 47 -12.29 10.47 -10.44
C ALA A 47 -11.73 11.88 -10.20
N LEU A 48 -11.82 12.41 -8.97
CA LEU A 48 -11.20 13.69 -8.59
C LEU A 48 -9.69 13.66 -8.75
N ASN A 49 -9.04 12.59 -8.27
CA ASN A 49 -7.59 12.40 -8.40
C ASN A 49 -7.13 12.37 -9.87
N ASN A 50 -7.90 11.74 -10.75
CA ASN A 50 -7.54 11.58 -12.16
C ASN A 50 -7.89 12.81 -13.02
N SER A 51 -8.84 13.62 -12.58
CA SER A 51 -9.31 14.80 -13.33
C SER A 51 -8.42 16.03 -13.13
N CYS A 52 -7.77 16.16 -11.97
CA CYS A 52 -6.96 17.33 -11.64
C CYS A 52 -5.46 17.04 -11.79
N PRO A 53 -4.72 17.70 -12.69
CA PRO A 53 -3.29 17.43 -12.87
C PRO A 53 -2.44 17.91 -11.68
N GLU A 54 -2.67 19.13 -11.19
CA GLU A 54 -1.91 19.70 -10.08
C GLU A 54 -2.65 19.52 -8.74
N LYS A 55 -1.92 19.09 -7.71
CA LYS A 55 -2.49 18.76 -6.39
C LYS A 55 -1.59 19.29 -5.28
N CYS A 56 -2.18 19.89 -4.25
CA CYS A 56 -1.46 20.28 -3.04
C CYS A 56 -1.14 19.07 -2.15
N ALA A 57 -0.24 19.24 -1.18
CA ALA A 57 0.20 18.17 -0.29
C ALA A 57 -0.95 17.64 0.59
N GLU A 58 -1.85 18.52 0.98
CA GLU A 58 -3.05 18.20 1.75
C GLU A 58 -3.97 17.25 0.99
N TRP A 59 -4.02 17.35 -0.34
CA TRP A 59 -4.80 16.42 -1.16
C TRP A 59 -4.18 15.04 -1.11
N ASN A 60 -2.86 14.96 -1.24
CA ASN A 60 -2.14 13.69 -1.19
C ASN A 60 -2.37 12.98 0.15
N ALA A 61 -2.24 13.70 1.27
CA ALA A 61 -2.53 13.17 2.60
C ALA A 61 -3.98 12.71 2.72
N PHE A 62 -4.94 13.55 2.32
CA PHE A 62 -6.36 13.23 2.35
C PHE A 62 -6.70 12.00 1.49
N PHE A 63 -6.18 11.90 0.28
CA PHE A 63 -6.39 10.77 -0.63
C PHE A 63 -5.88 9.47 -0.02
N VAL A 64 -4.63 9.47 0.48
CA VAL A 64 -3.99 8.29 1.08
C VAL A 64 -4.75 7.83 2.31
N GLU A 65 -5.02 8.74 3.27
CA GLU A 65 -5.73 8.40 4.51
C GLU A 65 -7.12 7.84 4.24
N GLN A 66 -7.87 8.45 3.32
CA GLN A 66 -9.26 8.07 3.10
C GLN A 66 -9.43 6.77 2.32
N ILE A 67 -8.62 6.54 1.28
CA ILE A 67 -8.69 5.28 0.54
C ILE A 67 -8.12 4.14 1.39
N ALA A 68 -7.03 4.36 2.14
CA ALA A 68 -6.49 3.34 3.03
C ALA A 68 -7.48 2.96 4.14
N GLY A 69 -8.10 3.98 4.77
CA GLY A 69 -9.13 3.77 5.79
C GLY A 69 -10.34 3.00 5.24
N PHE A 70 -10.78 3.29 4.01
CA PHE A 70 -11.82 2.50 3.35
C PHE A 70 -11.41 1.04 3.18
N VAL A 71 -10.25 0.79 2.58
CA VAL A 71 -9.75 -0.56 2.31
C VAL A 71 -9.65 -1.36 3.60
N VAL A 72 -9.10 -0.79 4.66
CA VAL A 72 -8.82 -1.55 5.89
C VAL A 72 -10.03 -1.62 6.83
N HIS A 73 -10.85 -0.57 6.95
CA HIS A 73 -11.92 -0.54 7.97
C HIS A 73 -13.33 -0.75 7.42
N TYR A 74 -13.54 -0.56 6.12
CA TYR A 74 -14.86 -0.66 5.48
C TYR A 74 -14.98 -1.80 4.47
N THR A 75 -13.89 -2.52 4.20
CA THR A 75 -13.95 -3.80 3.49
C THR A 75 -13.73 -4.96 4.44
N TYR A 76 -14.27 -6.14 4.09
CA TYR A 76 -14.05 -7.35 4.85
C TYR A 76 -12.74 -8.02 4.38
N PRO A 77 -11.89 -8.55 5.29
CA PRO A 77 -12.01 -8.49 6.76
C PRO A 77 -11.62 -7.11 7.33
N GLN A 78 -12.33 -6.62 8.34
CA GLN A 78 -12.00 -5.33 8.96
C GLN A 78 -10.68 -5.42 9.71
N GLY A 79 -9.80 -4.43 9.52
CA GLY A 79 -8.49 -4.34 10.15
C GLY A 79 -7.42 -5.23 9.51
N SER A 80 -7.73 -5.98 8.45
CA SER A 80 -6.82 -6.95 7.84
C SER A 80 -7.03 -7.03 6.34
N LEU A 81 -6.05 -7.55 5.61
CA LEU A 81 -6.19 -7.79 4.17
C LEU A 81 -6.37 -9.28 3.88
N ASP A 82 -7.16 -9.58 2.86
CA ASP A 82 -7.27 -10.89 2.25
C ASP A 82 -6.87 -10.85 0.77
N GLU A 83 -6.84 -12.01 0.11
CA GLU A 83 -6.45 -12.13 -1.31
C GLU A 83 -7.35 -11.28 -2.22
N ILE A 84 -8.63 -11.08 -1.86
CA ILE A 84 -9.56 -10.29 -2.67
C ILE A 84 -9.27 -8.79 -2.54
N ASN A 85 -8.93 -8.31 -1.35
CA ASN A 85 -8.46 -6.94 -1.14
C ASN A 85 -7.17 -6.68 -1.95
N VAL A 86 -6.22 -7.62 -1.89
CA VAL A 86 -4.96 -7.50 -2.64
C VAL A 86 -5.20 -7.49 -4.15
N ALA A 87 -6.02 -8.41 -4.66
CA ALA A 87 -6.36 -8.45 -6.08
C ALA A 87 -7.05 -7.15 -6.55
N TRP A 88 -7.90 -6.56 -5.72
CA TRP A 88 -8.53 -5.27 -6.02
C TRP A 88 -7.49 -4.13 -6.06
N ILE A 89 -6.59 -4.04 -5.07
CA ILE A 89 -5.51 -3.05 -5.01
C ILE A 89 -4.63 -3.16 -6.27
N MET A 90 -4.17 -4.37 -6.60
CA MET A 90 -3.33 -4.62 -7.77
C MET A 90 -4.03 -4.20 -9.06
N ARG A 91 -5.30 -4.57 -9.23
CA ARG A 91 -6.07 -4.19 -10.42
C ARG A 91 -6.29 -2.68 -10.54
N MET A 92 -6.45 -1.98 -9.42
CA MET A 92 -6.80 -0.56 -9.41
C MET A 92 -5.57 0.34 -9.59
N PHE A 93 -4.44 -0.01 -8.99
CA PHE A 93 -3.28 0.88 -8.84
C PHE A 93 -2.02 0.40 -9.56
N THR A 94 -2.10 -0.69 -10.34
CA THR A 94 -0.96 -1.19 -11.10
C THR A 94 -1.31 -1.39 -12.58
N THR A 95 -0.29 -1.33 -13.43
CA THR A 95 -0.34 -1.78 -14.82
C THR A 95 0.81 -2.74 -15.01
N ASP A 96 0.51 -4.00 -15.32
CA ASP A 96 1.49 -5.09 -15.45
C ASP A 96 2.43 -5.22 -14.24
N GLY A 97 1.88 -5.02 -13.03
CA GLY A 97 2.64 -5.08 -11.77
C GLY A 97 3.42 -3.82 -11.42
N VAL A 98 3.39 -2.79 -12.26
CA VAL A 98 4.04 -1.50 -11.99
C VAL A 98 3.02 -0.51 -11.42
N VAL A 99 3.31 0.05 -10.24
CA VAL A 99 2.58 1.21 -9.70
C VAL A 99 3.14 2.45 -10.38
N ASN A 100 2.33 3.21 -11.13
CA ASN A 100 2.86 4.30 -11.97
C ASN A 100 2.92 5.67 -11.25
N SER A 101 2.36 5.78 -10.05
CA SER A 101 2.29 7.02 -9.28
C SER A 101 2.96 6.88 -7.92
N ALA A 102 3.76 7.89 -7.53
CA ALA A 102 4.31 7.96 -6.18
C ALA A 102 3.21 8.06 -5.11
N LEU A 103 2.08 8.70 -5.43
CA LEU A 103 0.93 8.83 -4.51
C LEU A 103 0.23 7.48 -4.30
N GLU A 104 0.05 6.70 -5.38
CA GLU A 104 -0.59 5.38 -5.29
C GLU A 104 0.31 4.37 -4.57
N LEU A 105 1.63 4.48 -4.75
CA LEU A 105 2.57 3.67 -3.98
C LEU A 105 2.49 4.02 -2.49
N GLU A 106 2.45 5.30 -2.15
CA GLU A 106 2.29 5.74 -0.76
C GLU A 106 0.96 5.24 -0.17
N LEU A 107 -0.13 5.23 -0.95
CA LEU A 107 -1.39 4.62 -0.56
C LEU A 107 -1.23 3.12 -0.25
N ILE A 108 -0.56 2.36 -1.11
CA ILE A 108 -0.34 0.92 -0.89
C ILE A 108 0.46 0.69 0.39
N LEU A 109 1.55 1.43 0.60
CA LEU A 109 2.36 1.32 1.82
C LEU A 109 1.54 1.68 3.07
N HIS A 110 0.72 2.74 3.01
CA HIS A 110 -0.10 3.13 4.13
C HIS A 110 -1.18 2.10 4.46
N VAL A 111 -1.82 1.49 3.44
CA VAL A 111 -2.74 0.35 3.62
C VAL A 111 -2.05 -0.79 4.37
N MET A 112 -0.81 -1.12 4.00
CA MET A 112 -0.03 -2.17 4.67
C MET A 112 0.31 -1.81 6.13
N GLU A 113 0.62 -0.54 6.41
CA GLU A 113 1.01 -0.06 7.74
C GLU A 113 -0.13 -0.07 8.76
N ILE A 114 -1.36 0.19 8.32
CA ILE A 114 -2.55 0.23 9.19
C ILE A 114 -3.30 -1.11 9.23
N SER A 115 -2.85 -2.11 8.46
CA SER A 115 -3.42 -3.46 8.46
C SER A 115 -2.69 -4.36 9.46
N THR A 116 -3.46 -5.11 10.26
CA THR A 116 -2.90 -6.09 11.21
C THR A 116 -2.21 -7.25 10.49
N ASP A 117 -2.78 -7.68 9.36
CA ASP A 117 -2.22 -8.73 8.52
C ASP A 117 -2.27 -8.32 7.04
N VAL A 118 -1.21 -8.66 6.33
CA VAL A 118 -0.95 -8.29 4.94
C VAL A 118 -0.56 -9.56 4.20
N PRO A 119 -1.25 -9.96 3.12
CA PRO A 119 -0.82 -11.12 2.35
C PRO A 119 0.55 -10.93 1.70
N GLY A 120 1.34 -12.00 1.63
CA GLY A 120 2.69 -11.97 1.03
C GLY A 120 2.74 -11.47 -0.41
N GLU A 121 1.65 -11.62 -1.17
CA GLU A 121 1.55 -11.13 -2.55
C GLU A 121 1.62 -9.59 -2.63
N LEU A 122 0.97 -8.88 -1.71
CA LEU A 122 1.04 -7.40 -1.69
C LEU A 122 2.42 -6.92 -1.25
N ARG A 123 3.05 -7.61 -0.28
CA ARG A 123 4.43 -7.33 0.11
C ARG A 123 5.40 -7.59 -1.05
N ALA A 124 5.22 -8.68 -1.79
CA ALA A 124 6.04 -8.99 -2.97
C ALA A 124 5.90 -7.90 -4.04
N LEU A 125 4.67 -7.47 -4.35
CA LEU A 125 4.42 -6.35 -5.27
C LEU A 125 5.13 -5.07 -4.82
N ALA A 126 5.02 -4.72 -3.55
CA ALA A 126 5.64 -3.52 -2.99
C ALA A 126 7.18 -3.59 -3.07
N LEU A 127 7.78 -4.74 -2.72
CA LEU A 127 9.22 -4.97 -2.90
C LEU A 127 9.64 -4.91 -4.37
N ASP A 128 8.78 -5.39 -5.28
CA ASP A 128 9.06 -5.36 -6.71
C ASP A 128 9.18 -3.93 -7.24
N GLN A 129 8.48 -2.96 -6.63
CA GLN A 129 8.64 -1.55 -7.00
C GLN A 129 10.05 -1.03 -6.71
N LEU A 130 10.70 -1.51 -5.65
CA LEU A 130 12.12 -1.22 -5.39
C LEU A 130 13.02 -1.88 -6.44
N ARG A 131 12.75 -3.14 -6.79
CA ARG A 131 13.48 -3.85 -7.86
C ARG A 131 13.38 -3.07 -9.17
N LEU A 132 12.17 -2.80 -9.64
CA LEU A 132 11.88 -2.06 -10.87
C LEU A 132 12.57 -0.69 -10.92
N ALA A 133 12.59 0.04 -9.80
CA ALA A 133 13.28 1.32 -9.73
C ALA A 133 14.82 1.19 -9.87
N ILE A 134 15.40 0.09 -9.40
CA ILE A 134 16.84 -0.18 -9.47
C ILE A 134 17.26 -0.75 -10.82
N THR A 135 16.51 -1.74 -11.34
CA THR A 135 16.86 -2.48 -12.55
C THR A 135 16.46 -1.74 -13.81
N ASP A 136 15.22 -1.25 -13.84
CA ASP A 136 14.56 -0.75 -15.05
C ASP A 136 14.38 0.78 -15.01
N GLY A 137 14.49 1.38 -13.82
CA GLY A 137 14.35 2.83 -13.64
C GLY A 137 12.92 3.31 -13.87
N ILE A 138 11.92 2.50 -13.50
CA ILE A 138 10.49 2.80 -13.70
C ILE A 138 9.69 2.70 -12.39
N GLY A 139 8.42 3.13 -12.44
CA GLY A 139 7.45 2.99 -11.34
C GLY A 139 7.40 4.15 -10.35
N GLY A 140 6.43 4.11 -9.45
CA GLY A 140 6.14 5.16 -8.49
C GLY A 140 7.25 5.33 -7.46
N TYR A 141 7.94 4.24 -7.11
CA TYR A 141 9.09 4.31 -6.21
C TYR A 141 10.24 5.07 -6.86
N LYS A 142 10.50 4.84 -8.15
CA LYS A 142 11.48 5.59 -8.92
C LYS A 142 11.21 7.10 -8.88
N LEU A 143 9.94 7.53 -8.98
CA LEU A 143 9.56 8.94 -8.94
C LEU A 143 9.80 9.60 -7.57
N SER A 144 9.74 8.84 -6.47
CA SER A 144 9.96 9.34 -5.11
C SER A 144 11.35 9.06 -4.55
N ARG A 145 12.17 8.26 -5.25
CA ARG A 145 13.53 7.90 -4.84
C ARG A 145 14.47 9.08 -5.03
N ALA A 146 15.04 9.57 -3.92
CA ALA A 146 15.84 10.80 -3.91
C ALA A 146 17.18 10.66 -4.64
N ILE A 147 17.78 9.48 -4.60
CA ILE A 147 19.09 9.21 -5.23
C ILE A 147 18.93 8.15 -6.30
N ASP A 148 19.20 8.56 -7.54
CA ASP A 148 19.17 7.67 -8.69
C ASP A 148 20.48 6.91 -8.87
N ARG A 149 20.64 5.81 -8.14
CA ARG A 149 21.81 4.92 -8.26
C ARG A 149 21.41 3.45 -8.15
N LYS A 150 22.18 2.55 -8.77
CA LYS A 150 21.87 1.12 -8.71
C LYS A 150 21.99 0.50 -7.31
N ASN A 151 22.87 1.01 -6.45
CA ASN A 151 23.07 0.46 -5.11
C ASN A 151 21.97 0.87 -4.12
N ILE A 152 21.72 0.02 -3.13
CA ILE A 152 20.77 0.27 -2.04
C ILE A 152 21.19 1.49 -1.23
N THR A 153 20.25 2.40 -1.03
CA THR A 153 20.38 3.64 -0.24
C THR A 153 19.75 3.48 1.14
N ARG A 154 19.91 4.49 2.01
CA ARG A 154 19.18 4.53 3.29
C ARG A 154 17.66 4.56 3.08
N GLN A 155 17.19 5.31 2.09
CA GLN A 155 15.77 5.39 1.74
C GLN A 155 15.21 4.02 1.32
N ASP A 156 15.98 3.26 0.53
CA ASP A 156 15.59 1.91 0.08
C ASP A 156 15.46 0.93 1.26
N VAL A 157 16.36 1.05 2.26
CA VAL A 157 16.26 0.30 3.51
C VAL A 157 15.01 0.70 4.29
N ASP A 158 14.75 1.99 4.45
CA ASP A 158 13.57 2.47 5.18
C ASP A 158 12.27 2.03 4.47
N PHE A 159 12.24 2.05 3.13
CA PHE A 159 11.13 1.54 2.32
C PHE A 159 10.90 0.04 2.54
N ALA A 160 11.94 -0.80 2.47
CA ALA A 160 11.82 -2.23 2.73
C ALA A 160 11.34 -2.51 4.17
N MET A 161 11.80 -1.73 5.15
CA MET A 161 11.34 -1.87 6.54
C MET A 161 9.88 -1.46 6.75
N ARG A 162 9.34 -0.51 5.96
CA ARG A 162 7.89 -0.24 5.95
C ARG A 162 7.11 -1.48 5.51
N ILE A 163 7.58 -2.18 4.47
CA ILE A 163 6.96 -3.39 3.94
C ILE A 163 7.02 -4.55 4.95
N PHE A 164 8.16 -4.73 5.62
CA PHE A 164 8.36 -5.83 6.57
C PHE A 164 7.85 -5.56 7.98
N ARG A 165 7.31 -4.37 8.26
CA ARG A 165 6.94 -3.93 9.62
C ARG A 165 6.13 -4.97 10.40
N SER A 166 5.12 -5.59 9.77
CA SER A 166 4.25 -6.57 10.44
C SER A 166 4.90 -7.93 10.68
N ILE A 167 5.98 -8.27 9.97
CA ILE A 167 6.61 -9.60 10.01
C ILE A 167 8.05 -9.61 10.54
N ALA A 168 8.62 -8.45 10.86
CA ALA A 168 9.99 -8.32 11.36
C ALA A 168 10.13 -8.49 12.89
N ALA A 169 9.06 -8.89 13.58
CA ALA A 169 9.07 -9.08 15.03
C ALA A 169 9.98 -10.27 15.42
N GLY A 170 10.91 -10.05 16.35
CA GLY A 170 11.79 -11.10 16.88
C GLY A 170 13.11 -11.31 16.12
N GLY A 171 13.50 -10.39 15.22
CA GLY A 171 14.80 -10.43 14.53
C GLY A 171 14.86 -11.42 13.36
N VAL A 172 13.73 -12.04 13.02
CA VAL A 172 13.56 -12.88 11.82
C VAL A 172 12.48 -12.26 10.96
N ILE A 173 12.69 -12.25 9.65
CA ILE A 173 11.73 -11.77 8.65
C ILE A 173 11.29 -12.98 7.82
N ALA A 174 10.18 -13.60 8.20
CA ALA A 174 9.68 -14.80 7.52
C ALA A 174 8.89 -14.41 6.27
N VAL A 175 9.46 -14.65 5.08
CA VAL A 175 8.91 -14.23 3.79
C VAL A 175 8.40 -15.42 2.97
N SER A 176 7.45 -15.16 2.06
CA SER A 176 7.00 -16.11 1.05
C SER A 176 8.04 -16.32 -0.06
N PRO A 177 7.91 -17.39 -0.87
CA PRO A 177 8.78 -17.61 -2.02
C PRO A 177 8.78 -16.45 -3.04
N ALA A 178 7.65 -15.77 -3.22
CA ALA A 178 7.55 -14.63 -4.14
C ALA A 178 8.36 -13.44 -3.64
N GLU A 179 8.21 -13.07 -2.36
CA GLU A 179 8.99 -12.01 -1.71
C GLU A 179 10.49 -12.33 -1.73
N TYR A 180 10.86 -13.58 -1.41
CA TYR A 180 12.25 -14.03 -1.47
C TYR A 180 12.84 -13.93 -2.88
N GLY A 181 12.07 -14.31 -3.90
CA GLY A 181 12.46 -14.20 -5.30
C GLY A 181 12.77 -12.77 -5.72
N VAL A 182 11.95 -11.80 -5.28
CA VAL A 182 12.20 -10.37 -5.54
C VAL A 182 13.48 -9.90 -4.84
N LEU A 183 13.67 -10.25 -3.56
CA LEU A 183 14.89 -9.89 -2.81
C LEU A 183 16.16 -10.44 -3.46
N GLN A 184 16.12 -11.67 -3.96
CA GLN A 184 17.24 -12.28 -4.68
C GLN A 184 17.56 -11.52 -5.99
N GLN A 185 16.54 -11.07 -6.72
CA GLN A 185 16.76 -10.25 -7.91
C GLN A 185 17.38 -8.88 -7.57
N ILE A 186 17.00 -8.28 -6.44
CA ILE A 186 17.61 -7.04 -5.94
C ILE A 186 19.08 -7.27 -5.57
N GLU A 187 19.41 -8.35 -4.86
CA GLU A 187 20.81 -8.70 -4.54
C GLU A 187 21.65 -8.90 -5.80
N GLN A 188 21.11 -9.56 -6.82
CA GLN A 188 21.81 -9.76 -8.10
C GLN A 188 22.00 -8.46 -8.89
N ALA A 189 21.11 -7.49 -8.72
CA ALA A 189 21.18 -6.20 -9.40
C ALA A 189 22.07 -5.17 -8.69
N THR A 190 22.53 -5.45 -7.47
CA THR A 190 23.29 -4.52 -6.63
C THR A 190 24.64 -5.07 -6.20
N LEU A 191 25.53 -4.21 -5.69
CA LEU A 191 26.85 -4.60 -5.22
C LEU A 191 26.86 -4.58 -3.68
N PRO A 192 27.07 -5.73 -3.00
CA PRO A 192 27.01 -5.81 -1.54
C PRO A 192 27.90 -4.78 -0.82
N GLY A 193 29.11 -4.54 -1.32
CA GLY A 193 30.05 -3.57 -0.74
C GLY A 193 29.69 -2.09 -0.95
N ALA A 194 28.74 -1.79 -1.83
CA ALA A 194 28.28 -0.43 -2.11
C ALA A 194 26.85 -0.15 -1.61
N ASN A 195 26.16 -1.20 -1.14
CA ASN A 195 24.85 -1.11 -0.52
C ASN A 195 24.94 -0.46 0.86
N HIS A 196 23.85 0.16 1.30
CA HIS A 196 23.76 0.66 2.67
C HIS A 196 23.92 -0.51 3.68
N PRO A 197 24.75 -0.39 4.74
CA PRO A 197 25.12 -1.53 5.60
C PRO A 197 23.95 -2.27 6.24
N HIS A 198 22.84 -1.58 6.50
CA HIS A 198 21.65 -2.20 7.11
C HIS A 198 20.92 -3.17 6.16
N TRP A 199 21.15 -3.07 4.85
CA TRP A 199 20.56 -3.99 3.87
C TRP A 199 21.04 -5.43 4.09
N ALA A 200 22.34 -5.62 4.36
CA ALA A 200 22.89 -6.93 4.68
C ALA A 200 22.25 -7.51 5.96
N GLY A 201 21.90 -6.66 6.93
CA GLY A 201 21.17 -7.06 8.13
C GLY A 201 19.75 -7.55 7.82
N ILE A 202 19.03 -6.88 6.92
CA ILE A 202 17.72 -7.34 6.43
C ILE A 202 17.87 -8.70 5.77
N MET A 203 18.80 -8.85 4.81
CA MET A 203 19.00 -10.10 4.09
C MET A 203 19.41 -11.27 5.00
N ALA A 204 20.19 -11.01 6.05
CA ALA A 204 20.54 -12.01 7.06
C ALA A 204 19.36 -12.43 7.95
N ALA A 205 18.39 -11.54 8.18
CA ALA A 205 17.19 -11.82 8.95
C ALA A 205 16.09 -12.53 8.13
N VAL A 206 16.15 -12.44 6.80
CA VAL A 206 15.17 -13.05 5.89
C VAL A 206 15.27 -14.57 5.94
N THR A 207 14.14 -15.22 6.21
CA THR A 207 13.99 -16.67 6.17
C THR A 207 12.80 -17.04 5.29
N LEU A 208 12.95 -18.09 4.49
CA LEU A 208 11.86 -18.57 3.65
C LEU A 208 10.87 -19.33 4.51
N ARG A 209 9.59 -18.97 4.43
CA ARG A 209 8.52 -19.64 5.19
C ARG A 209 8.24 -21.02 4.58
N ASP A 210 8.37 -22.09 5.37
CA ASP A 210 8.15 -23.47 4.93
C ASP A 210 6.67 -23.85 4.70
N ARG A 211 5.72 -23.09 5.24
CA ARG A 211 4.28 -23.37 5.12
C ARG A 211 3.56 -22.26 4.34
N PRO A 212 2.69 -22.60 3.37
CA PRO A 212 1.85 -21.62 2.69
C PRO A 212 0.94 -20.90 3.69
N GLU A 213 0.76 -19.61 3.49
CA GLU A 213 -0.14 -18.79 4.30
C GLU A 213 -1.57 -19.34 4.17
N PRO A 214 -2.30 -19.56 5.29
CA PRO A 214 -3.66 -20.05 5.21
C PRO A 214 -4.51 -19.03 4.44
N ARG A 215 -5.14 -19.48 3.35
CA ARG A 215 -6.04 -18.63 2.57
C ARG A 215 -7.25 -18.24 3.40
N ARG A 216 -7.29 -16.97 3.83
CA ARG A 216 -8.46 -16.36 4.46
C ARG A 216 -9.53 -16.16 3.39
N SER A 217 -10.23 -17.24 3.08
CA SER A 217 -11.26 -17.21 2.05
C SER A 217 -12.53 -16.60 2.62
N ARG A 218 -13.11 -15.59 1.95
CA ARG A 218 -14.38 -14.95 2.39
C ARG A 218 -15.55 -15.92 2.58
N TRP A 219 -15.52 -17.07 1.91
CA TRP A 219 -16.54 -18.12 2.03
C TRP A 219 -16.41 -18.96 3.31
N LEU A 220 -15.22 -19.05 3.90
CA LEU A 220 -14.95 -19.79 5.14
C LEU A 220 -14.61 -18.79 6.24
N ARG A 221 -15.65 -18.32 6.95
CA ARG A 221 -15.48 -17.48 8.15
C ARG A 221 -15.01 -18.34 9.32
N ILE A 222 -13.71 -18.62 9.39
CA ILE A 222 -13.10 -18.99 10.67
C ILE A 222 -12.93 -17.67 11.41
N VAL A 223 -13.89 -17.35 12.28
CA VAL A 223 -13.67 -16.32 13.29
C VAL A 223 -12.62 -16.92 14.20
N ASP A 224 -11.41 -16.38 14.19
CA ASP A 224 -10.48 -16.62 15.29
C ASP A 224 -11.15 -15.97 16.52
N GLU A 225 -11.94 -16.76 17.25
CA GLU A 225 -12.32 -16.40 18.61
C GLU A 225 -11.00 -16.29 19.37
N GLU A 226 -10.51 -15.06 19.56
CA GLU A 226 -9.57 -14.79 20.64
C GLU A 226 -10.17 -15.41 21.89
N SER A 227 -9.45 -16.37 22.47
CA SER A 227 -9.92 -17.14 23.61
C SER A 227 -10.32 -16.20 24.73
N VAL A 228 -11.62 -16.09 24.99
CA VAL A 228 -12.17 -15.49 26.22
C VAL A 228 -11.96 -16.47 27.40
N ALA A 229 -10.73 -16.96 27.54
CA ALA A 229 -10.34 -17.95 28.52
C ALA A 229 -9.24 -17.40 29.44
N GLU A 230 -9.42 -16.19 29.97
CA GLU A 230 -8.62 -15.70 31.11
C GLU A 230 -9.30 -14.53 31.84
N ALA A 231 -10.55 -14.72 32.31
CA ALA A 231 -11.19 -13.79 33.24
C ALA A 231 -12.30 -14.41 34.12
N ALA A 232 -12.20 -15.69 34.46
CA ALA A 232 -13.14 -16.32 35.40
C ALA A 232 -12.46 -17.35 36.31
N VAL A 233 -11.36 -16.96 36.95
CA VAL A 233 -10.93 -17.55 38.23
C VAL A 233 -10.35 -16.43 39.10
N ALA A 234 -11.24 -15.74 39.83
CA ALA A 234 -10.97 -15.06 41.09
C ALA A 234 -12.30 -14.80 41.80
#